data_AF-A0A7X8MSU4-F1
#
_entry.id   AF-A0A7X8MSU4-F1
#
_cell.length_a   1.000
_cell.length_b   1.000
_cell.length_c   1.000
_cell.angle_alpha   90.00
_cell.angle_beta   90.00
_cell.angle_gamma   90.00
#
_symmetry.space_group_name_H-M   'P 1'
#
loop_
_entity.id
_entity.type
_entity.pdbx_description
1 polymer ?
#
loop_
_entity_poly.entity_id
_entity_poly.type
_entity_poly.pdbx_seq_one_letter_code
_entity_poly.pdbx_strand_id
1 'polypeptide(L)'
;MKKFMDENFLLSNPTAIDLYHNYGKNMPIIDYHCHVSPKEIYENKQFNSITEAWLYGDHYKWRAMRSNGIDEKYITGDGSDYEKFLAWSRTIPMAIGNPLYHWTHLELQRFFGIY
;
A
#
# COMPACT_ATOMS: atom_id res chain seq x y z
N MET A 1 -25.02 6.09 -2.47
CA MET A 1 -23.77 5.39 -2.86
C MET A 1 -22.98 5.11 -1.60
N LYS A 2 -22.32 3.95 -1.49
CA LYS A 2 -21.39 3.71 -0.38
C LYS A 2 -20.18 4.64 -0.51
N LYS A 3 -19.61 5.08 0.61
CA LYS A 3 -18.42 5.93 0.60
C LYS A 3 -17.22 5.07 0.18
N PHE A 4 -16.33 5.62 -0.65
CA PHE A 4 -15.11 4.91 -1.02
C PHE A 4 -14.33 4.55 0.23
N MET A 5 -14.03 3.25 0.39
CA MET A 5 -13.27 2.71 1.52
C MET A 5 -13.79 3.10 2.90
N ASP A 6 -15.10 2.97 3.11
CA ASP A 6 -15.68 3.05 4.45
C ASP A 6 -15.33 1.83 5.33
N GLU A 7 -15.82 1.84 6.57
CA GLU A 7 -15.61 0.75 7.54
C GLU A 7 -16.16 -0.62 7.07
N ASN A 8 -17.05 -0.63 6.07
CA ASN A 8 -17.65 -1.81 5.47
C ASN A 8 -17.11 -2.07 4.06
N PHE A 9 -15.92 -1.56 3.74
CA PHE A 9 -15.24 -1.81 2.48
C PHE A 9 -15.17 -3.32 2.17
N LEU A 10 -15.62 -3.69 0.96
CA LEU A 10 -15.78 -5.08 0.47
C LEU A 10 -16.86 -5.92 1.18
N LEU A 11 -17.56 -5.40 2.20
CA LEU A 11 -18.64 -6.11 2.90
C LEU A 11 -20.00 -5.75 2.28
N SER A 12 -20.64 -6.75 1.66
CA SER A 12 -21.85 -6.53 0.84
C SER A 12 -23.17 -6.90 1.53
N ASN A 13 -23.13 -7.58 2.68
CA ASN A 13 -24.33 -8.05 3.38
C ASN A 13 -24.15 -8.05 4.92
N PRO A 14 -25.24 -8.14 5.71
CA PRO A 14 -25.18 -8.11 7.17
C PRO A 14 -24.32 -9.21 7.78
N THR A 15 -24.35 -10.42 7.22
CA THR A 15 -23.52 -11.54 7.70
C THR A 15 -22.03 -11.25 7.54
N ALA A 16 -21.60 -10.68 6.41
CA ALA A 16 -20.21 -10.30 6.18
C ALA A 16 -19.74 -9.19 7.14
N ILE A 17 -20.63 -8.22 7.43
CA ILE A 17 -20.38 -7.14 8.39
C ILE A 17 -20.18 -7.72 9.79
N ASP A 18 -21.08 -8.59 10.25
CA ASP A 18 -21.00 -9.24 11.56
C ASP A 18 -19.72 -10.08 11.71
N LEU A 19 -19.44 -10.96 10.75
CA LEU A 19 -18.27 -11.84 10.77
C LEU A 19 -16.95 -11.05 10.82
N TYR A 20 -16.84 -9.97 10.05
CA TYR A 20 -15.62 -9.14 10.06
C TYR A 20 -15.50 -8.33 11.35
N HIS A 21 -16.53 -7.57 11.73
CA HIS A 21 -16.41 -6.60 12.82
C HIS A 21 -16.39 -7.23 14.21
N ASN A 22 -17.11 -8.33 14.43
CA ASN A 22 -17.22 -8.98 15.73
C ASN A 22 -16.19 -10.10 15.95
N TYR A 23 -15.66 -10.68 14.86
CA TYR A 23 -14.73 -11.81 14.96
C TYR A 23 -13.42 -11.54 14.21
N GLY A 24 -13.47 -11.24 12.91
CA GLY A 24 -12.29 -11.19 12.05
C GLY A 24 -11.28 -10.09 12.39
N LYS A 25 -11.72 -8.84 12.59
CA LYS A 25 -10.83 -7.67 12.61
C LYS A 25 -9.84 -7.65 13.77
N ASN A 26 -10.17 -8.30 14.89
CA ASN A 26 -9.39 -8.27 16.13
C ASN A 26 -8.48 -9.50 16.28
N MET A 27 -8.52 -10.46 15.36
CA MET A 27 -7.64 -11.62 15.41
C MET A 27 -6.20 -11.21 15.10
N PRO A 28 -5.20 -11.85 15.75
CA PRO A 28 -3.80 -11.62 15.44
C PRO A 28 -3.47 -12.07 14.01
N ILE A 29 -2.46 -11.44 13.41
CA ILE A 29 -1.91 -11.85 12.12
C ILE A 29 -0.87 -12.94 12.36
N ILE A 30 -1.04 -14.08 11.68
CA ILE A 30 -0.05 -15.15 11.60
C ILE A 30 0.46 -15.21 10.16
N ASP A 31 1.52 -14.46 9.88
CA ASP A 31 2.12 -14.34 8.54
C ASP A 31 3.25 -15.36 8.36
N TYR A 32 2.87 -16.63 8.16
CA TYR A 32 3.80 -17.77 8.14
C TYR A 32 4.71 -17.82 6.91
N HIS A 33 4.47 -17.00 5.89
CA HIS A 33 5.31 -16.90 4.71
C HIS A 33 5.38 -15.45 4.22
N CYS A 34 6.53 -14.83 4.39
CA CYS A 34 6.81 -13.48 3.96
C CYS A 34 8.27 -13.34 3.51
N HIS A 35 8.58 -12.20 2.90
CA HIS A 35 9.92 -11.86 2.42
C HIS A 35 10.53 -10.66 3.17
N VAL A 36 10.05 -10.39 4.39
CA VAL A 36 10.59 -9.32 5.23
C VAL A 36 12.03 -9.62 5.65
N SER A 37 12.87 -8.59 5.76
CA SER A 37 14.27 -8.75 6.16
C SER A 37 14.39 -9.00 7.67
N PRO A 38 14.91 -10.16 8.12
CA PRO A 38 15.14 -10.40 9.55
C PRO A 38 16.12 -9.41 10.17
N LYS A 39 17.08 -8.92 9.37
CA LYS A 39 18.06 -7.92 9.78
C LYS A 39 17.39 -6.57 10.09
N GLU A 40 16.49 -6.11 9.23
CA GLU A 40 15.80 -4.83 9.45
C GLU A 40 14.91 -4.88 10.70
N ILE A 41 14.31 -6.04 10.99
CA ILE A 41 13.58 -6.29 12.24
C ILE A 41 14.53 -6.22 13.44
N TYR A 42 15.65 -6.94 13.39
CA TYR A 42 16.64 -6.98 14.48
C TYR A 42 17.23 -5.60 14.78
N GLU A 43 17.55 -4.82 13.74
CA GLU A 43 18.11 -3.48 13.85
C GLU A 43 17.05 -2.41 14.15
N ASN A 44 15.76 -2.78 14.17
CA ASN A 44 14.63 -1.87 14.29
C ASN A 44 14.75 -0.67 13.32
N LYS A 45 14.98 -1.00 12.04
CA LYS A 45 15.29 -0.02 10.99
C LYS A 45 14.26 1.12 10.99
N GLN A 46 14.77 2.34 11.03
CA GLN A 46 13.99 3.56 10.82
C GLN A 46 14.12 3.98 9.35
N PHE A 47 13.00 4.21 8.69
CA PHE A 47 12.98 4.68 7.30
C PHE A 47 13.16 6.19 7.24
N ASN A 48 13.96 6.67 6.29
CA ASN A 48 14.25 8.09 6.13
C ASN A 48 13.16 8.84 5.37
N SER A 49 12.34 8.12 4.59
CA SER A 49 11.26 8.67 3.80
C SER A 49 10.14 7.64 3.58
N ILE A 50 8.94 8.12 3.21
CA ILE A 50 7.87 7.23 2.78
C ILE A 50 8.26 6.47 1.51
N THR A 51 9.08 7.06 0.62
CA THR A 51 9.56 6.38 -0.59
C THR A 51 10.36 5.14 -0.23
N GLU A 52 11.26 5.24 0.74
CA GLU A 52 12.06 4.11 1.21
C GLU A 52 11.18 2.99 1.76
N ALA A 53 10.20 3.33 2.60
CA ALA A 53 9.29 2.36 3.20
C ALA A 53 8.32 1.71 2.19
N TRP A 54 8.01 2.40 1.09
CA TRP A 54 6.79 2.12 0.33
C TRP A 54 7.01 1.83 -1.15
N LEU A 55 8.06 2.40 -1.74
CA LEU A 55 8.41 2.25 -3.15
C LEU A 55 9.65 1.40 -3.38
N TYR A 56 10.46 1.06 -2.38
CA TYR A 56 11.63 0.20 -2.61
C TYR A 56 11.31 -1.30 -2.66
N GLY A 57 10.03 -1.64 -2.48
CA GLY A 57 9.57 -3.02 -2.30
C GLY A 57 8.28 -3.39 -3.03
N ASP A 58 8.12 -4.71 -3.07
CA ASP A 58 7.17 -5.61 -3.75
C ASP A 58 6.87 -5.38 -5.23
N HIS A 59 7.59 -4.45 -5.88
CA HIS A 59 7.71 -4.30 -7.34
C HIS A 59 6.42 -4.01 -8.12
N TYR A 60 5.23 -4.20 -7.55
CA TYR A 60 3.94 -3.93 -8.21
C TYR A 60 3.81 -2.45 -8.57
N LYS A 61 4.23 -1.56 -7.67
CA LYS A 61 4.25 -0.10 -7.91
C LYS A 61 5.17 0.24 -9.09
N TRP A 62 6.34 -0.39 -9.19
CA TRP A 62 7.25 -0.23 -10.33
C TRP A 62 6.61 -0.69 -11.63
N ARG A 63 5.97 -1.86 -11.62
CA ARG A 63 5.26 -2.37 -12.79
C ARG A 63 4.17 -1.40 -13.25
N ALA A 64 3.38 -0.86 -12.32
CA ALA A 64 2.35 0.12 -12.65
C ALA A 64 2.94 1.43 -13.19
N MET A 65 4.03 1.94 -12.60
CA MET A 65 4.74 3.13 -13.09
C MET A 65 5.27 2.93 -14.51
N ARG A 66 5.90 1.78 -14.80
CA ARG A 66 6.36 1.43 -16.17
C ARG A 66 5.20 1.34 -17.15
N SER A 67 4.10 0.68 -16.76
CA SER A 67 2.88 0.61 -17.60
C SER A 67 2.27 1.98 -17.87
N ASN A 68 2.49 2.95 -16.98
CA ASN A 68 2.04 4.33 -17.13
C ASN A 68 3.08 5.24 -17.83
N GLY A 69 4.13 4.66 -18.41
CA GLY A 69 5.14 5.38 -19.19
C GLY A 69 6.08 6.25 -18.36
N ILE A 70 6.20 6.01 -17.05
CA ILE A 70 7.15 6.72 -16.19
C ILE A 70 8.57 6.25 -16.52
N ASP A 71 9.49 7.21 -16.69
CA ASP A 71 10.90 6.94 -16.93
C ASP A 71 11.55 6.16 -15.77
N GLU A 72 12.40 5.19 -16.10
CA GLU A 72 13.04 4.30 -15.11
C GLU A 72 13.89 5.06 -14.08
N LYS A 73 14.37 6.28 -14.43
CA LYS A 73 14.99 7.22 -13.48
C LYS A 73 14.16 7.41 -12.22
N TYR A 74 12.83 7.51 -12.37
CA TYR A 74 11.90 7.75 -11.27
C TYR A 74 11.31 6.48 -10.67
N ILE A 75 11.86 5.31 -11.02
CA ILE A 75 11.42 4.00 -10.51
C ILE A 75 12.58 3.38 -9.72
N THR A 76 13.56 2.78 -10.40
CA THR A 76 14.75 2.19 -9.76
C THR A 76 16.05 2.94 -10.06
N GLY A 77 16.00 4.02 -10.85
CA GLY A 77 17.17 4.83 -11.18
C GLY A 77 17.59 5.82 -10.09
N ASP A 78 18.32 6.86 -10.49
CA ASP A 78 19.00 7.83 -9.63
C ASP A 78 18.13 9.05 -9.24
N GLY A 79 16.83 9.02 -9.52
CA GLY A 79 15.89 10.03 -9.02
C GLY A 79 15.85 10.05 -7.50
N SER A 80 15.70 11.24 -6.92
CA SER A 80 15.54 11.43 -5.47
C SER A 80 14.25 10.76 -4.97
N ASP A 81 14.20 10.45 -3.68
CA ASP A 81 13.03 9.83 -3.06
C ASP A 81 11.75 10.65 -3.30
N TYR A 82 11.85 11.97 -3.25
CA TYR A 82 10.72 12.86 -3.49
C TYR A 82 10.24 12.81 -4.94
N GLU A 83 11.16 12.81 -5.92
CA GLU A 83 10.79 12.68 -7.34
C GLU A 83 10.12 11.34 -7.64
N LYS A 84 10.63 10.25 -7.05
CA LYS A 84 10.02 8.92 -7.16
C LYS A 84 8.62 8.88 -6.56
N PHE A 85 8.43 9.48 -5.38
CA PHE A 85 7.11 9.60 -4.76
C PHE A 85 6.13 10.42 -5.61
N LEU A 86 6.59 11.55 -6.15
CA LEU A 86 5.78 12.39 -7.01
C LEU A 86 5.40 11.69 -8.32
N ALA A 87 6.28 10.84 -8.87
CA ALA A 87 5.95 10.00 -10.02
C ALA A 87 4.91 8.92 -9.65
N TRP A 88 5.02 8.32 -8.46
CA TRP A 88 4.02 7.39 -7.94
C TRP A 88 2.65 8.05 -7.72
N SER A 89 2.60 9.24 -7.13
CA SER A 89 1.34 9.96 -6.87
C SER A 89 0.62 10.37 -8.16
N ARG A 90 1.37 10.62 -9.26
CA ARG A 90 0.81 10.81 -10.60
C ARG A 90 0.33 9.51 -11.25
N THR A 91 0.83 8.36 -10.80
CA THR A 91 0.48 7.04 -11.34
C THR A 91 -0.80 6.48 -10.71
N ILE A 92 -0.99 6.64 -9.39
CA ILE A 92 -2.11 6.00 -8.68
C ILE A 92 -3.51 6.34 -9.22
N PRO A 93 -3.83 7.55 -9.73
CA PRO A 93 -5.16 7.83 -10.29
C PRO A 93 -5.50 6.98 -11.51
N MET A 94 -4.49 6.49 -12.24
CA MET A 94 -4.67 5.61 -13.40
C MET A 94 -4.87 4.14 -13.02
N ALA A 95 -4.79 3.80 -11.73
CA ALA A 95 -4.88 2.44 -11.23
C ALA A 95 -6.28 2.07 -10.70
N ILE A 96 -7.33 2.84 -11.00
CA ILE A 96 -8.72 2.47 -10.65
C ILE A 96 -9.04 1.10 -11.27
N GLY A 97 -9.48 0.15 -10.44
CA GLY A 97 -9.72 -1.24 -10.83
C GLY A 97 -8.51 -2.17 -10.59
N ASN A 98 -7.32 -1.63 -10.30
CA ASN A 98 -6.16 -2.39 -9.86
C ASN A 98 -6.10 -2.43 -8.30
N PRO A 99 -5.69 -3.54 -7.67
CA PRO A 99 -5.56 -3.62 -6.22
C PRO A 99 -4.60 -2.58 -5.61
N LEU A 100 -3.64 -2.05 -6.38
CA LEU A 100 -2.78 -0.94 -5.94
C LEU A 100 -3.60 0.26 -5.47
N TYR A 101 -4.75 0.55 -6.10
CA TYR A 101 -5.63 1.62 -5.65
C TYR A 101 -6.18 1.34 -4.26
N HIS A 102 -6.56 0.10 -3.95
CA HIS A 102 -7.03 -0.25 -2.61
C HIS A 102 -5.89 -0.23 -1.58
N TRP A 103 -4.75 -0.83 -1.89
CA TRP A 103 -3.61 -0.92 -0.96
C TRP A 103 -3.09 0.47 -0.57
N THR A 104 -2.89 1.36 -1.55
CA THR A 104 -2.42 2.73 -1.29
C THR A 104 -3.30 3.47 -0.29
N HIS A 105 -4.61 3.44 -0.48
CA HIS A 105 -5.51 4.15 0.42
C HIS A 105 -5.66 3.44 1.77
N LEU A 106 -5.58 2.09 1.82
CA LEU A 106 -5.67 1.33 3.08
C LEU A 106 -4.45 1.60 3.96
N GLU A 107 -3.28 1.61 3.36
CA GLU A 107 -2.01 1.88 4.01
C GLU A 107 -1.97 3.32 4.55
N LEU A 108 -2.44 4.31 3.77
CA LEU A 108 -2.58 5.71 4.22
C LEU A 108 -3.53 5.86 5.40
N GLN A 109 -4.69 5.22 5.36
CA GLN A 109 -5.67 5.28 6.46
C GLN A 109 -5.14 4.62 7.75
N ARG A 110 -4.55 3.41 7.64
CA ARG A 110 -4.21 2.58 8.80
C ARG A 110 -2.92 2.99 9.50
N PHE A 111 -1.89 3.35 8.74
CA PHE A 111 -0.58 3.66 9.30
C PHE A 111 -0.36 5.16 9.50
N PHE A 112 -1.04 6.01 8.71
CA PHE A 112 -0.80 7.45 8.71
C PHE A 112 -2.03 8.30 9.05
N GLY A 113 -3.23 7.72 9.16
CA GLY A 113 -4.46 8.45 9.49
C GLY A 113 -4.94 9.41 8.40
N ILE A 114 -4.58 9.16 7.14
CA ILE A 114 -4.95 10.00 5.99
C ILE A 114 -6.14 9.35 5.25
N TYR A 115 -7.26 10.08 5.13
CA TYR A 115 -8.55 9.60 4.60
C TYR A 115 -9.00 10.29 3.32
#